data_AF-A0A088S4G6-F1
#
_entry.id   AF-A0A088S4G6-F1
#
_cell.length_a   1.000
_cell.length_b   1.000
_cell.length_c   1.000
_cell.angle_alpha   90.00
_cell.angle_beta   90.00
_cell.angle_gamma   90.00
#
_symmetry.space_group_name_H-M   'P 1'
#
loop_
_entity.id
_entity.type
_entity.pdbx_description
1 polymer ?
#
loop_
_entity_poly.entity_id
_entity_poly.type
_entity_poly.pdbx_seq_one_letter_code
_entity_poly.pdbx_strand_id
1 'polypeptide(L)'
;MSCPRVQYRRRMHYATRGNRMKMVRTPGNKLVMQKRAKRSQGIHTPWVLGHKRLGGTKALRHIDARLASRHEKSVSRAYGGVLSHAQVRDRIVRAFLVEEQRIVKQALKEHKKMKLSHRRALNKKKSKQSKKEAIAKKISTKRVAKKKASAAKKAAPTRQPVGSKLVKK
;
A
#
# COMPACT_ATOMS: atom_id res chain seq x y z
N MET A 1 52.35 37.53 33.85
CA MET A 1 50.99 37.52 33.27
C MET A 1 49.98 37.75 34.38
N SER A 2 49.41 38.95 34.54
CA SER A 2 48.35 39.15 35.54
C SER A 2 47.02 38.63 34.99
N CYS A 3 46.40 37.69 35.72
CA CYS A 3 45.08 37.16 35.38
C CYS A 3 44.03 37.95 36.17
N PRO A 4 43.22 38.82 35.54
CA PRO A 4 42.23 39.61 36.25
C PRO A 4 41.09 38.71 36.75
N ARG A 5 40.79 38.81 38.06
CA ARG A 5 39.64 38.14 38.67
C ARG A 5 38.34 38.76 38.19
N VAL A 6 37.31 37.93 38.08
CA VAL A 6 35.99 38.34 37.63
C VAL A 6 34.90 37.74 38.51
N GLN A 7 33.76 38.40 38.55
CA GLN A 7 32.63 38.03 39.40
C GLN A 7 31.38 37.79 38.55
N TYR A 8 30.51 36.90 39.03
CA TYR A 8 29.17 36.74 38.50
C TYR A 8 28.35 38.00 38.78
N ARG A 9 27.61 38.48 37.78
CA ARG A 9 26.83 39.73 37.86
C ARG A 9 25.36 39.54 38.24
N ARG A 10 24.87 38.29 38.21
CA ARG A 10 23.49 37.95 38.59
C ARG A 10 23.52 37.23 39.94
N ARG A 11 22.41 37.27 40.67
CA ARG A 11 22.25 36.62 42.00
C ARG A 11 22.52 35.10 42.00
N MET A 12 22.45 34.43 40.84
CA MET A 12 22.80 33.01 40.72
C MET A 12 24.30 32.87 40.41
N HIS A 13 25.07 32.41 41.39
CA HIS A 13 26.54 32.30 41.33
C HIS A 13 27.06 30.90 40.92
N TYR A 14 26.17 29.94 40.64
CA TYR A 14 26.54 28.57 40.29
C TYR A 14 26.74 28.36 38.78
N ALA A 15 27.72 27.51 38.44
CA ALA A 15 28.06 27.13 37.07
C ALA A 15 27.13 26.01 36.55
N THR A 16 25.92 26.39 36.13
CA THR A 16 24.92 25.44 35.58
C THR A 16 24.79 25.55 34.06
N ARG A 17 24.14 24.56 33.42
CA ARG A 17 23.85 24.56 31.96
C ARG A 17 23.12 25.83 31.47
N GLY A 18 22.32 26.46 32.33
CA GLY A 18 21.57 27.68 32.02
C GLY A 18 22.26 28.99 32.42
N ASN A 19 23.37 28.90 33.15
CA ASN A 19 24.12 30.05 33.67
C ASN A 19 25.57 30.10 33.14
N ARG A 20 25.80 29.56 31.94
CA ARG A 20 27.10 29.63 31.27
C ARG A 20 27.45 31.10 30.98
N MET A 21 28.68 31.50 31.29
CA MET A 21 29.17 32.87 31.10
C MET A 21 30.12 32.96 29.89
N LYS A 22 30.21 34.15 29.29
CA LYS A 22 31.20 34.55 28.29
C LYS A 22 32.06 35.64 28.92
N MET A 23 33.38 35.47 28.84
CA MET A 23 34.33 36.52 29.17
C MET A 23 34.36 37.53 28.02
N VAL A 24 34.12 38.80 28.34
CA VAL A 24 34.13 39.90 27.37
C VAL A 24 35.04 40.99 27.90
N ARG A 25 35.98 41.45 27.07
CA ARG A 25 36.75 42.66 27.34
C ARG A 25 35.88 43.85 26.94
N THR A 26 35.59 44.73 27.89
CA THR A 26 34.79 45.93 27.65
C THR A 26 35.63 47.02 26.98
N PRO A 27 35.01 48.03 26.35
CA PRO A 27 35.73 49.19 25.79
C PRO A 27 36.62 49.91 26.80
N GLY A 28 36.20 49.97 28.08
CA GLY A 28 37.03 50.49 29.18
C GLY A 28 38.15 49.53 29.64
N ASN A 29 38.54 48.57 28.80
CA ASN A 29 39.60 47.60 29.03
C ASN A 29 39.45 46.76 30.33
N LYS A 30 38.23 46.40 30.73
CA LYS A 30 37.97 45.50 31.88
C LYS A 30 37.44 44.14 31.42
N LEU A 31 37.85 43.05 32.06
CA LEU A 31 37.27 41.74 31.80
C LEU A 31 35.99 41.56 32.63
N VAL A 32 34.90 41.17 31.97
CA VAL A 32 33.57 41.05 32.58
C VAL A 32 32.88 39.76 32.13
N MET A 33 32.15 39.12 33.05
CA MET A 33 31.27 37.98 32.73
C MET A 33 29.91 38.47 32.18
N GLN A 34 29.54 38.00 30.99
CA GLN A 34 28.21 38.17 30.42
C GLN A 34 27.51 36.81 30.24
N LYS A 35 26.20 36.75 30.50
CA LYS A 35 25.44 35.50 30.40
C LYS A 35 25.27 35.06 28.95
N ARG A 36 25.60 33.80 28.64
CA ARG A 36 25.29 33.18 27.34
C ARG A 36 23.82 32.73 27.33
N ALA A 37 23.12 33.01 26.25
CA ALA A 37 21.80 32.43 26.01
C ALA A 37 21.91 30.91 25.77
N LYS A 38 20.92 30.15 26.25
CA LYS A 38 20.80 28.73 25.88
C LYS A 38 20.53 28.65 24.37
N ARG A 39 21.13 27.67 23.70
CA ARG A 39 20.92 27.42 22.27
C ARG A 39 19.86 26.32 22.10
N SER A 40 19.11 26.40 21.01
CA SER A 40 18.27 25.30 20.54
C SER A 40 19.11 24.36 19.67
N GLN A 41 18.80 23.07 19.67
CA GLN A 41 19.35 22.15 18.67
C GLN A 41 18.78 22.45 17.27
N GLY A 42 17.63 23.13 17.21
CA GLY A 42 16.93 23.49 15.98
C GLY A 42 15.95 22.43 15.53
N ILE A 43 15.47 22.56 14.29
CA ILE A 43 14.37 21.75 13.76
C ILE A 43 14.91 20.42 13.19
N HIS A 44 14.34 19.32 13.66
CA HIS A 44 14.76 17.96 13.31
C HIS A 44 13.62 17.19 12.67
N THR A 45 13.97 16.12 11.96
CA THR A 45 13.02 15.11 11.53
C THR A 45 12.43 14.37 12.73
N PRO A 46 11.27 13.69 12.57
CA PRO A 46 10.72 12.82 13.60
C PRO A 46 11.73 11.80 14.11
N TRP A 47 11.63 11.47 15.40
CA TRP A 47 12.55 10.55 16.08
C TRP A 47 12.59 9.17 15.42
N VAL A 48 11.42 8.62 15.08
CA VAL A 48 11.25 7.32 14.41
C VAL A 48 11.97 7.25 13.05
N LEU A 49 12.22 8.39 12.43
CA LEU A 49 12.90 8.50 11.14
C LEU A 49 14.38 8.92 11.26
N GLY A 50 14.95 8.84 12.47
CA GLY A 50 16.37 9.04 12.74
C GLY A 50 16.77 10.42 13.28
N HIS A 51 15.82 11.26 13.70
CA HIS A 51 16.06 12.55 14.38
C HIS A 51 17.19 13.42 13.78
N LYS A 52 17.24 13.55 12.46
CA LYS A 52 18.29 14.31 11.76
C LYS A 52 17.93 15.78 11.67
N ARG A 53 18.93 16.65 11.75
CA ARG A 53 18.73 18.11 11.60
C ARG A 53 18.29 18.46 10.19
N LEU A 54 17.23 19.26 10.05
CA LEU A 54 16.74 19.70 8.73
C LEU A 54 17.61 20.80 8.13
N GLY A 55 18.05 20.60 6.88
CA GLY A 55 18.68 21.64 6.08
C GLY A 55 17.73 22.79 5.73
N GLY A 56 18.27 24.00 5.56
CA GLY A 56 17.50 25.20 5.20
C GLY A 56 16.63 25.77 6.32
N THR A 57 16.81 25.32 7.57
CA THR A 57 16.04 25.83 8.73
C THR A 57 16.98 26.29 9.83
N LYS A 58 16.71 27.43 10.46
CA LYS A 58 17.57 28.02 11.52
C LYS A 58 17.35 27.36 12.88
N ALA A 59 18.40 27.34 13.71
CA ALA A 59 18.35 26.81 15.08
C ALA A 59 17.91 27.90 16.07
N LEU A 60 16.64 28.28 16.00
CA LEU A 60 16.05 29.34 16.84
C LEU A 60 15.48 28.77 18.15
N ARG A 61 15.49 29.56 19.23
CA ARG A 61 14.90 29.19 20.53
C ARG A 61 13.49 29.81 20.66
N HIS A 62 12.71 29.38 21.65
CA HIS A 62 11.35 29.87 21.99
C HIS A 62 10.94 31.25 21.44
N ILE A 63 11.45 32.36 21.99
CA ILE A 63 11.06 33.72 21.59
C ILE A 63 11.57 34.06 20.18
N ASP A 64 12.84 33.78 19.88
CA ASP A 64 13.44 34.06 18.57
C ASP A 64 12.69 33.31 17.44
N ALA A 65 12.26 32.07 17.70
CA ALA A 65 11.48 31.27 16.76
C ALA A 65 10.07 31.84 16.55
N ARG A 66 9.46 32.38 17.62
CA ARG A 66 8.16 33.05 17.57
C ARG A 66 8.22 34.34 16.75
N LEU A 67 9.29 35.13 16.90
CA LEU A 67 9.46 36.41 16.20
C LEU A 67 9.99 36.27 14.77
N ALA A 68 10.72 35.18 14.47
CA ALA A 68 11.26 34.94 13.16
C ALA A 68 10.18 34.78 12.08
N SER A 69 10.55 35.06 10.83
CA SER A 69 9.69 34.78 9.68
C SER A 69 9.50 33.26 9.46
N ARG A 70 8.53 32.89 8.63
CA ARG A 70 8.24 31.48 8.34
C ARG A 70 9.37 30.82 7.54
N HIS A 71 9.96 31.54 6.58
CA HIS A 71 11.01 31.03 5.69
C HIS A 71 12.28 30.60 6.41
N GLU A 72 12.53 31.13 7.61
CA GLU A 72 13.65 30.70 8.44
C GLU A 72 13.41 29.36 9.15
N LYS A 73 12.14 28.95 9.27
CA LYS A 73 11.70 27.77 10.01
C LYS A 73 11.27 26.62 9.09
N SER A 74 10.95 26.90 7.84
CA SER A 74 10.44 25.89 6.90
C SER A 74 11.04 26.03 5.50
N VAL A 75 10.74 25.06 4.64
CA VAL A 75 11.11 25.05 3.22
C VAL A 75 9.82 25.01 2.39
N SER A 76 9.85 25.48 1.14
CA SER A 76 8.68 25.64 0.26
C SER A 76 8.01 24.34 -0.19
N ARG A 77 8.69 23.19 -0.11
CA ARG A 77 8.12 21.89 -0.51
C ARG A 77 7.11 21.32 0.50
N ALA A 78 6.34 20.32 0.07
CA ALA A 78 5.48 19.54 0.95
C ALA A 78 6.25 18.96 2.16
N TYR A 79 5.63 19.03 3.35
CA TYR A 79 6.23 18.66 4.63
C TYR A 79 7.55 19.41 4.96
N GLY A 80 7.78 20.58 4.37
CA GLY A 80 8.92 21.44 4.69
C GLY A 80 8.93 21.87 6.16
N GLY A 81 10.09 21.72 6.81
CA GLY A 81 10.23 21.96 8.25
C GLY A 81 9.84 20.78 9.14
N VAL A 82 9.39 19.66 8.56
CA VAL A 82 9.12 18.42 9.31
C VAL A 82 9.95 17.26 8.77
N LEU A 83 9.97 17.07 7.45
CA LEU A 83 10.65 15.93 6.81
C LEU A 83 11.80 16.36 5.91
N SER A 84 12.80 15.49 5.76
CA SER A 84 13.87 15.66 4.77
C SER A 84 13.37 15.40 3.34
N HIS A 85 14.12 15.82 2.34
CA HIS A 85 13.74 15.62 0.93
C HIS A 85 13.63 14.13 0.57
N ALA A 86 14.55 13.29 1.09
CA ALA A 86 14.53 11.85 0.88
C ALA A 86 13.27 11.21 1.46
N GLN A 87 12.91 11.56 2.70
CA GLN A 87 11.70 11.06 3.36
C GLN A 87 10.42 11.46 2.62
N VAL A 88 10.36 12.69 2.08
CA VAL A 88 9.22 13.15 1.29
C VAL A 88 9.11 12.37 -0.02
N ARG A 89 10.23 12.18 -0.74
CA ARG A 89 10.29 11.38 -1.96
C ARG A 89 9.80 9.95 -1.71
N ASP A 90 10.31 9.31 -0.66
CA ASP A 90 9.91 7.93 -0.32
C ASP A 90 8.43 7.82 0.03
N ARG A 91 7.84 8.85 0.64
CA ARG A 91 6.39 8.86 0.93
C ARG A 91 5.56 8.99 -0.34
N ILE A 92 5.97 9.87 -1.26
CA ILE A 92 5.29 10.07 -2.54
C ILE A 92 5.37 8.78 -3.37
N VAL A 93 6.57 8.22 -3.53
CA VAL A 93 6.79 6.99 -4.30
C VAL A 93 6.03 5.81 -3.70
N ARG A 94 6.09 5.63 -2.37
CA ARG A 94 5.35 4.55 -1.71
C ARG A 94 3.84 4.72 -1.83
N ALA A 95 3.32 5.93 -1.66
CA ALA A 95 1.89 6.18 -1.80
C ALA A 95 1.42 5.78 -3.21
N PHE A 96 2.12 6.26 -4.24
CA PHE A 96 1.82 5.94 -5.63
C PHE A 96 1.87 4.43 -5.91
N LEU A 97 3.00 3.77 -5.62
CA LEU A 97 3.16 2.34 -5.94
C LEU A 97 2.19 1.44 -5.17
N VAL A 98 1.91 1.75 -3.91
CA VAL A 98 0.96 0.96 -3.11
C VAL A 98 -0.46 1.15 -3.62
N GLU A 99 -0.81 2.36 -4.07
CA GLU A 99 -2.11 2.65 -4.66
C GLU A 99 -2.29 1.93 -6.00
N GLU A 100 -1.30 1.98 -6.89
CA GLU A 100 -1.29 1.22 -8.14
C GLU A 100 -1.44 -0.28 -7.90
N GLN A 101 -0.70 -0.85 -6.94
CA GLN A 101 -0.84 -2.25 -6.57
C GLN A 101 -2.24 -2.59 -6.04
N ARG A 102 -2.88 -1.70 -5.27
CA ARG A 102 -4.26 -1.89 -4.79
C ARG A 102 -5.25 -1.90 -5.94
N ILE A 103 -5.12 -0.98 -6.90
CA ILE A 103 -5.98 -0.90 -8.08
C ILE A 103 -5.82 -2.17 -8.93
N VAL A 104 -4.59 -2.58 -9.23
CA VAL A 104 -4.31 -3.81 -9.99
C VAL A 104 -4.90 -5.05 -9.30
N LYS A 105 -4.73 -5.15 -7.98
CA LYS A 105 -5.29 -6.26 -7.20
C LYS A 105 -6.82 -6.29 -7.26
N GLN A 106 -7.47 -5.13 -7.21
CA GLN A 106 -8.92 -5.02 -7.31
C GLN A 106 -9.41 -5.39 -8.72
N ALA A 107 -8.76 -4.86 -9.77
CA ALA A 107 -9.10 -5.17 -11.16
C ALA A 107 -8.95 -6.67 -11.49
N LEU A 108 -7.88 -7.32 -11.03
CA LEU A 108 -7.69 -8.76 -11.19
C LEU A 108 -8.78 -9.58 -10.47
N LYS A 109 -9.20 -9.14 -9.28
CA LYS A 109 -10.28 -9.77 -8.52
C LYS A 109 -11.62 -9.64 -9.25
N GLU A 110 -11.93 -8.47 -9.78
CA GLU A 110 -13.13 -8.20 -10.55
C GLU A 110 -13.15 -8.98 -11.86
N HIS A 111 -12.04 -8.98 -12.61
CA HIS A 111 -11.91 -9.75 -13.84
C HIS A 111 -12.09 -11.27 -13.60
N LYS A 112 -11.50 -11.82 -12.53
CA LYS A 112 -11.73 -13.23 -12.14
C LYS A 112 -13.21 -13.50 -11.82
N LYS A 113 -13.88 -12.58 -11.10
CA LYS A 113 -15.31 -12.68 -10.78
C LYS A 113 -16.18 -12.65 -12.04
N MET A 114 -15.91 -11.73 -12.96
CA MET A 114 -16.60 -11.60 -14.24
C MET A 114 -16.38 -12.81 -15.16
N LYS A 115 -15.15 -13.33 -15.23
CA LYS A 115 -14.84 -14.54 -16.00
C LYS A 115 -15.60 -15.76 -15.46
N LEU A 116 -15.66 -15.90 -14.13
CA LEU A 116 -16.40 -17.00 -13.49
C LEU A 116 -17.91 -16.88 -13.72
N SER A 117 -18.50 -15.68 -13.60
CA SER A 117 -19.92 -15.45 -13.83
C SER A 117 -20.30 -15.71 -15.30
N HIS A 118 -19.49 -15.24 -16.24
CA HIS A 118 -19.68 -15.50 -17.68
C HIS A 118 -19.59 -17.00 -17.98
N ARG A 119 -18.56 -17.69 -17.47
CA ARG A 119 -18.42 -19.15 -17.63
C ARG A 119 -19.62 -19.92 -17.06
N ARG A 120 -20.11 -19.54 -15.88
CA ARG A 120 -21.32 -20.15 -15.27
C ARG A 120 -22.56 -19.94 -16.15
N ALA A 121 -22.74 -18.75 -16.72
CA ALA A 121 -23.84 -18.45 -17.62
C ALA A 121 -23.78 -19.29 -18.91
N LEU A 122 -22.60 -19.37 -19.54
CA LEU A 122 -22.38 -20.19 -20.73
C LEU A 122 -22.64 -21.68 -20.45
N ASN A 123 -22.11 -22.21 -19.35
CA ASN A 123 -22.32 -23.62 -18.95
C ASN A 123 -23.81 -23.93 -18.71
N LYS A 124 -24.56 -23.00 -18.09
CA LYS A 124 -26.01 -23.17 -17.88
C LYS A 124 -26.79 -23.18 -19.19
N LYS A 125 -26.43 -22.32 -20.17
CA LYS A 125 -27.02 -22.33 -21.52
C LYS A 125 -26.73 -23.64 -22.24
N LYS A 126 -25.46 -24.06 -22.26
CA LYS A 126 -25.01 -25.32 -22.89
C LYS A 126 -25.71 -26.55 -22.30
N SER A 127 -25.84 -26.62 -20.97
CA SER A 127 -26.56 -27.72 -20.30
C SER A 127 -28.05 -27.75 -20.60
N LYS A 128 -28.72 -26.59 -20.71
CA LYS A 128 -30.14 -26.54 -21.11
C LYS A 128 -30.33 -27.04 -22.54
N GLN A 129 -29.44 -26.65 -23.44
CA GLN A 129 -29.51 -27.02 -24.85
C GLN A 129 -29.24 -28.52 -25.04
N SER A 130 -28.18 -29.05 -24.41
CA SER A 130 -27.89 -30.49 -24.47
C SER A 130 -29.00 -31.35 -23.85
N LYS A 131 -29.63 -30.89 -22.76
CA LYS A 131 -30.81 -31.57 -22.17
C LYS A 131 -32.01 -31.54 -23.11
N LYS A 132 -32.31 -30.41 -23.75
CA LYS A 132 -33.39 -30.30 -24.74
C LYS A 132 -33.17 -31.25 -25.92
N GLU A 133 -31.96 -31.26 -26.48
CA GLU A 133 -31.58 -32.14 -27.58
C GLU A 133 -31.68 -33.62 -27.19
N ALA A 134 -31.18 -34.00 -26.00
CA ALA A 134 -31.27 -35.36 -25.50
C ALA A 134 -32.72 -35.83 -25.27
N ILE A 135 -33.58 -34.96 -24.73
CA ILE A 135 -35.02 -35.24 -24.54
C ILE A 135 -35.70 -35.38 -25.91
N ALA A 136 -35.45 -34.48 -26.85
CA ALA A 136 -36.00 -34.55 -28.20
C ALA A 136 -35.61 -35.86 -28.91
N LYS A 137 -34.34 -36.28 -28.80
CA LYS A 137 -33.86 -37.57 -29.32
C LYS A 137 -34.64 -38.75 -28.72
N LYS A 138 -34.80 -38.80 -27.39
CA LYS A 138 -35.57 -39.85 -26.68
C LYS A 138 -37.05 -39.90 -27.07
N ILE A 139 -37.68 -38.73 -27.28
CA ILE A 139 -39.09 -38.67 -27.70
C ILE A 139 -39.24 -39.16 -29.14
N SER A 140 -38.32 -38.78 -30.05
CA SER A 140 -38.34 -39.20 -31.45
C SER A 140 -38.22 -40.72 -31.62
N THR A 141 -37.33 -41.37 -30.86
CA THR A 141 -37.15 -42.83 -30.89
C THR A 141 -38.39 -43.56 -30.37
N LYS A 142 -39.03 -43.07 -29.29
CA LYS A 142 -40.31 -43.61 -28.79
C LYS A 142 -41.48 -43.40 -29.77
N ARG A 143 -41.56 -42.26 -30.47
CA ARG A 143 -42.61 -41.98 -31.46
C ARG A 143 -42.48 -42.85 -32.72
N VAL A 144 -41.28 -43.10 -33.22
CA VAL A 144 -41.04 -44.00 -34.36
C VAL A 144 -41.41 -45.45 -34.01
N ALA A 145 -41.15 -45.91 -32.78
CA ALA A 145 -41.62 -47.21 -32.30
C ALA A 145 -43.16 -47.31 -32.25
N LYS A 146 -43.85 -46.23 -31.90
CA LYS A 146 -45.33 -46.19 -31.89
C LYS A 146 -45.95 -46.06 -33.30
N LYS A 147 -45.26 -45.42 -34.25
CA LYS A 147 -45.72 -45.26 -35.64
C LYS A 147 -45.46 -46.48 -36.54
N LYS A 148 -44.46 -47.31 -36.23
CA LYS A 148 -44.29 -48.64 -36.87
C LYS A 148 -45.35 -49.67 -36.46
N ALA A 149 -46.16 -49.39 -35.43
CA ALA A 149 -47.27 -50.26 -35.03
C ALA A 149 -48.55 -50.09 -35.89
N SER A 150 -48.61 -49.11 -36.81
CA SER A 150 -49.82 -48.84 -37.60
C SER A 150 -49.64 -48.84 -39.12
N ALA A 151 -48.49 -49.28 -39.66
CA ALA A 151 -48.33 -49.48 -41.09
C ALA A 151 -47.18 -50.47 -41.40
N ALA A 152 -47.48 -51.78 -41.39
CA ALA A 152 -46.90 -52.79 -42.29
C ALA A 152 -47.39 -54.20 -41.88
N LYS A 153 -47.78 -54.98 -42.89
CA LYS A 153 -48.11 -56.41 -42.83
C LYS A 153 -47.10 -57.21 -41.99
N LYS A 154 -47.61 -58.21 -41.26
CA LYS A 154 -46.87 -59.31 -40.62
C LYS A 154 -45.76 -59.83 -41.56
N ALA A 155 -44.51 -59.73 -41.15
CA ALA A 155 -43.43 -60.60 -41.61
C ALA A 155 -42.96 -61.45 -40.43
N ALA A 156 -42.88 -62.77 -40.64
CA ALA A 156 -42.60 -63.77 -39.61
C ALA A 156 -41.17 -63.66 -39.05
N PRO A 157 -40.94 -63.95 -37.76
CA PRO A 157 -39.60 -63.96 -37.18
C PRO A 157 -38.89 -65.28 -37.53
N THR A 158 -37.77 -65.20 -38.25
CA THR A 158 -36.85 -66.34 -38.40
C THR A 158 -36.12 -66.57 -37.07
N ARG A 159 -36.48 -67.65 -36.37
CA ARG A 159 -35.69 -68.19 -35.25
C ARG A 159 -34.38 -68.76 -35.83
N GLN A 160 -33.24 -68.33 -35.31
CA GLN A 160 -31.98 -69.05 -35.55
C GLN A 160 -31.99 -70.34 -34.72
N PRO A 161 -31.68 -71.52 -35.31
CA PRO A 161 -31.61 -72.75 -34.56
C PRO A 161 -30.29 -72.86 -33.79
N VAL A 162 -30.40 -73.29 -32.53
CA VAL A 162 -29.30 -73.66 -31.67
C VAL A 162 -28.92 -75.11 -31.97
N GLY A 163 -27.68 -75.34 -32.39
CA GLY A 163 -27.01 -76.64 -32.33
C GLY A 163 -27.29 -77.64 -33.45
N SER A 164 -26.36 -77.73 -34.40
CA SER A 164 -26.03 -79.01 -35.04
C SER A 164 -24.51 -79.20 -34.99
N LYS A 165 -24.09 -80.28 -34.30
CA LYS A 165 -22.73 -80.80 -34.37
C LYS A 165 -22.50 -81.33 -35.78
N LEU A 166 -21.42 -80.88 -36.43
CA LEU A 166 -20.76 -81.64 -37.49
C LEU A 166 -19.25 -81.58 -37.26
N VAL A 167 -18.71 -82.73 -36.85
CA VAL A 167 -17.30 -83.09 -36.92
C VAL A 167 -16.93 -83.26 -38.39
N LYS A 168 -15.79 -82.72 -38.82
CA LYS A 168 -14.88 -83.38 -39.80
C LYS A 168 -13.55 -82.63 -39.95
N LYS A 169 -12.49 -83.39 -39.67
CA LYS A 169 -11.06 -83.31 -40.03
C LYS A 169 -10.34 -81.98 -39.86
#